data_AF-A0A930AK04-F1
#
_entry.id   AF-A0A930AK04-F1
#
_cell.length_a   1.000
_cell.length_b   1.000
_cell.length_c   1.000
_cell.angle_alpha   90.00
_cell.angle_beta   90.00
_cell.angle_gamma   90.00
#
_symmetry.space_group_name_H-M   'P 1'
#
loop_
_entity.id
_entity.type
_entity.pdbx_description
1 polymer ?
#
loop_
_entity_poly.entity_id
_entity_poly.type
_entity_poly.pdbx_seq_one_letter_code
_entity_poly.pdbx_strand_id
1 'polypeptide(L)'
;LLMSISKRPLLTAYQEVANIEEPLHHNHHLYLREQKRDGMMPAYENEAGMMIYTDFVQESFAWLEPFSNAGIQRFEMYGNYIPQDALLDAVRMYRRVLDGEDGESVRKEFVLKYPKLPVSDGYYGQKTIR
;
A
#
# COMPACT_ATOMS: atom_id res chain seq x y z
N LEU A 1 -0.63 1.35 -1.77
CA LEU A 1 -1.58 2.28 -2.47
C LEU A 1 -1.93 1.66 -3.82
N LEU A 2 -3.16 1.82 -4.32
CA LEU A 2 -3.49 1.42 -5.70
C LEU A 2 -2.83 2.40 -6.68
N MET A 3 -2.00 1.89 -7.58
CA MET A 3 -1.25 2.71 -8.54
C MET A 3 -1.93 2.75 -9.91
N SER A 4 -2.42 1.61 -10.39
CA SER A 4 -3.04 1.50 -11.71
C SER A 4 -4.13 0.44 -11.72
N ILE A 5 -5.15 0.65 -12.55
CA ILE A 5 -6.23 -0.29 -12.78
C ILE A 5 -6.52 -0.42 -14.27
N SER A 6 -6.73 -1.65 -14.73
CA SER A 6 -7.24 -1.97 -16.05
C SER A 6 -8.51 -2.80 -15.89
N LYS A 7 -9.59 -2.41 -16.56
CA LYS A 7 -10.84 -3.21 -16.59
C LYS A 7 -10.70 -4.50 -17.42
N ARG A 8 -9.59 -4.68 -18.14
CA ARG A 8 -9.32 -5.91 -18.91
C ARG A 8 -8.64 -6.94 -17.99
N PRO A 9 -8.94 -8.23 -18.14
CA PRO A 9 -8.28 -9.30 -17.39
C PRO A 9 -6.91 -9.61 -18.01
N LEU A 10 -5.93 -8.75 -17.77
CA LEU A 10 -4.60 -8.81 -18.36
C LEU A 10 -3.79 -10.03 -17.89
N LEU A 11 -3.94 -10.47 -16.64
CA LEU A 11 -3.26 -11.67 -16.13
C LEU A 11 -3.86 -12.93 -16.74
N THR A 12 -5.19 -13.03 -16.83
CA THR A 12 -5.84 -14.15 -17.53
C THR A 12 -5.44 -14.18 -19.01
N ALA A 13 -5.45 -13.04 -19.69
CA ALA A 13 -5.02 -12.98 -21.09
C ALA A 13 -3.54 -13.38 -21.26
N TYR A 14 -2.67 -12.98 -20.31
CA TYR A 14 -1.27 -13.40 -20.29
C TYR A 14 -1.13 -14.90 -20.03
N GLN A 15 -1.91 -15.46 -19.10
CA GLN A 15 -1.93 -16.89 -18.78
C GLN A 15 -2.22 -17.74 -20.03
N GLU A 16 -3.23 -17.34 -20.81
CA GLU A 16 -3.61 -17.99 -22.07
C GLU A 16 -2.49 -17.95 -23.11
N VAL A 17 -1.88 -16.79 -23.32
CA VAL A 17 -0.82 -16.61 -24.33
C VAL A 17 0.48 -17.32 -23.94
N ALA A 18 0.81 -17.31 -22.65
CA ALA A 18 2.05 -17.87 -22.12
C ALA A 18 1.95 -19.37 -21.79
N ASN A 19 0.76 -19.98 -21.92
CA ASN A 19 0.47 -21.37 -21.51
C ASN A 19 0.88 -21.65 -20.05
N ILE A 20 0.53 -20.73 -19.14
CA ILE A 20 0.79 -20.88 -17.71
C ILE A 20 -0.33 -21.72 -17.10
N GLU A 21 0.03 -22.81 -16.43
CA GLU A 21 -0.94 -23.71 -15.80
C GLU A 21 -1.43 -23.16 -14.45
N GLU A 22 -0.59 -22.43 -13.74
CA GLU A 22 -0.93 -21.87 -12.43
C GLU A 22 -2.02 -20.79 -12.54
N PRO A 23 -3.00 -20.78 -11.61
CA PRO A 23 -4.04 -19.78 -11.60
C PRO A 23 -3.47 -18.39 -11.30
N LEU A 24 -3.68 -17.44 -12.21
CA LEU A 24 -3.31 -16.04 -12.00
C LEU A 24 -4.46 -15.19 -11.46
N HIS A 25 -5.71 -15.54 -11.79
CA HIS A 25 -6.91 -14.87 -11.27
C HIS A 25 -7.07 -15.12 -9.75
N HIS A 26 -7.44 -14.10 -8.99
CA HIS A 26 -7.50 -14.10 -7.52
C HIS A 26 -6.21 -14.50 -6.79
N ASN A 27 -5.04 -14.38 -7.42
CA ASN A 27 -3.78 -14.75 -6.79
C ASN A 27 -3.11 -13.54 -6.11
N HIS A 28 -2.98 -13.59 -4.77
CA HIS A 28 -2.37 -12.53 -3.96
C HIS A 28 -0.83 -12.58 -3.91
N HIS A 29 -0.20 -13.54 -4.58
CA HIS A 29 1.26 -13.76 -4.54
C HIS A 29 1.96 -13.36 -5.84
N LEU A 30 1.32 -12.52 -6.66
CA LEU A 30 1.88 -12.03 -7.91
C LEU A 30 2.40 -10.60 -7.76
N TYR A 31 3.51 -10.32 -8.43
CA TYR A 31 4.19 -9.03 -8.37
C TYR A 31 4.76 -8.65 -9.73
N LEU A 32 4.70 -7.36 -10.06
CA LEU A 32 5.45 -6.76 -11.14
C LEU A 32 6.76 -6.18 -10.59
N ARG A 33 7.85 -6.46 -11.30
CA ARG A 33 9.16 -5.86 -11.04
C ARG A 33 9.67 -5.22 -12.31
N GLU A 34 9.98 -3.93 -12.24
CA GLU A 34 10.64 -3.24 -13.35
C GLU A 34 12.10 -3.69 -13.47
N GLN A 35 12.62 -3.78 -14.69
CA GLN A 35 13.97 -4.27 -14.94
C GLN A 35 15.08 -3.53 -14.17
N LYS A 36 14.87 -2.23 -13.87
CA LYS A 36 15.85 -1.35 -13.22
C LYS A 36 15.57 -1.07 -11.75
N ARG A 37 14.48 -1.60 -11.18
CA ARG A 37 14.08 -1.37 -9.78
C ARG A 37 13.93 -2.69 -9.04
N ASP A 38 14.25 -2.67 -7.76
CA ASP A 38 14.08 -3.83 -6.89
C ASP A 38 12.71 -3.88 -6.23
N GLY A 39 11.93 -2.80 -6.33
CA GLY A 39 10.58 -2.71 -5.79
C GLY A 39 9.64 -3.73 -6.43
N MET A 40 8.91 -4.45 -5.58
CA MET A 40 7.92 -5.46 -5.99
C MET A 40 6.53 -4.85 -5.88
N MET A 41 5.91 -4.55 -7.01
CA MET A 41 4.57 -3.97 -7.08
C MET A 41 3.54 -5.10 -7.06
N PRO A 42 2.70 -5.22 -6.02
CA PRO A 42 1.69 -6.27 -5.98
C PRO A 42 0.73 -6.16 -7.17
N ALA A 43 0.44 -7.31 -7.76
CA ALA A 43 -0.44 -7.46 -8.90
C ALA A 43 -1.60 -8.37 -8.51
N TYR A 44 -2.83 -7.97 -8.82
CA TYR A 44 -4.00 -8.79 -8.54
C TYR A 44 -5.10 -8.54 -9.53
N GLU A 45 -5.69 -9.63 -9.99
CA GLU A 45 -6.82 -9.62 -10.89
C GLU A 45 -8.00 -10.31 -10.24
N ASN A 46 -9.15 -9.66 -10.36
CA ASN A 46 -10.46 -10.22 -10.03
C ASN A 46 -11.47 -9.82 -11.13
N GLU A 47 -12.75 -9.98 -10.85
CA GLU A 47 -13.84 -9.67 -11.77
C GLU A 47 -13.89 -8.19 -12.20
N ALA A 48 -13.34 -7.28 -11.39
CA ALA A 48 -13.26 -5.87 -11.74
C ALA A 48 -12.13 -5.56 -12.75
N GLY A 49 -11.19 -6.50 -12.92
CA GLY A 49 -10.03 -6.40 -13.79
C GLY A 49 -8.71 -6.46 -13.02
N MET A 50 -7.64 -6.03 -13.68
CA MET A 50 -6.28 -6.06 -13.15
C MET A 50 -5.95 -4.78 -12.36
N MET A 51 -5.44 -4.95 -11.15
CA MET A 51 -4.98 -3.90 -10.25
C MET A 51 -3.49 -4.05 -9.97
N ILE A 52 -2.77 -2.94 -10.01
CA ILE A 52 -1.35 -2.86 -9.66
C ILE A 52 -1.20 -1.89 -8.50
N TYR A 53 -0.54 -2.33 -7.45
CA TYR A 53 -0.28 -1.55 -6.24
C TYR A 53 1.16 -1.06 -6.21
N THR A 54 1.42 -0.01 -5.44
CA THR A 54 2.77 0.52 -5.20
C THR A 54 3.67 -0.53 -4.54
N ASP A 55 4.98 -0.41 -4.77
CA ASP A 55 6.03 -1.21 -4.13
C ASP A 55 6.27 -0.85 -2.65
N PHE A 56 5.58 0.17 -2.15
CA PHE A 56 5.59 0.60 -0.76
C PHE A 56 4.18 0.62 -0.14
N VAL A 57 4.13 0.53 1.19
CA VAL A 57 2.94 0.77 2.01
C VAL A 57 2.90 2.24 2.39
N GLN A 58 1.87 2.95 1.92
CA GLN A 58 1.69 4.36 2.29
C GLN A 58 1.18 4.45 3.73
N GLU A 59 1.86 5.26 4.55
CA GLU A 59 1.45 5.58 5.91
C GLU A 59 1.34 7.11 6.11
N SER A 60 0.63 7.52 7.15
CA SER A 60 0.28 8.91 7.42
C SER A 60 0.56 9.32 8.87
N PHE A 61 1.40 8.59 9.63
CA PHE A 61 1.57 8.82 11.06
C PHE A 61 2.02 10.26 11.36
N ALA A 62 3.09 10.72 10.70
CA ALA A 62 3.61 12.09 10.84
C ALA A 62 2.71 13.17 10.19
N TRP A 63 1.74 12.76 9.37
CA TRP A 63 0.88 13.66 8.60
C TRP A 63 -0.52 13.81 9.17
N LEU A 64 -0.89 12.99 10.16
CA LEU A 64 -2.23 12.98 10.75
C LEU A 64 -2.61 14.34 11.35
N GLU A 65 -1.70 14.98 12.09
CA GLU A 65 -1.92 16.30 12.65
C GLU A 65 -2.05 17.38 11.55
N PRO A 66 -1.12 17.52 10.58
CA PRO A 66 -1.30 18.42 9.44
C PRO A 66 -2.63 18.24 8.70
N PHE A 67 -3.04 16.99 8.47
CA PHE A 67 -4.31 16.70 7.81
C PHE A 67 -5.52 17.08 8.66
N SER A 68 -5.49 16.78 9.96
CA SER A 68 -6.54 17.17 10.91
C SER A 68 -6.68 18.70 10.97
N ASN A 69 -5.57 19.43 11.05
CA ASN A 69 -5.53 20.90 11.06
C ASN A 69 -6.05 21.51 9.74
N ALA A 70 -5.91 20.79 8.62
CA ALA A 70 -6.50 21.16 7.34
C ALA A 70 -8.00 20.82 7.21
N GLY A 71 -8.62 20.26 8.26
CA GLY A 71 -10.04 19.91 8.30
C GLY A 71 -10.38 18.51 7.78
N ILE A 72 -9.40 17.64 7.56
CA ILE A 72 -9.65 16.24 7.19
C ILE A 72 -10.17 15.47 8.40
N GLN A 73 -11.35 14.89 8.28
CA GLN A 73 -12.04 14.21 9.38
C GLN A 73 -12.10 12.68 9.23
N ARG A 74 -11.73 12.15 8.05
CA ARG A 74 -11.85 10.73 7.74
C ARG A 74 -10.58 10.22 7.09
N PHE A 75 -10.04 9.16 7.68
CA PHE A 75 -8.92 8.41 7.16
C PHE A 75 -9.39 6.99 6.84
N GLU A 76 -8.99 6.49 5.67
CA GLU A 76 -9.25 5.12 5.25
C GLU A 76 -7.95 4.33 5.23
N MET A 77 -8.03 3.08 5.66
CA MET A 77 -6.90 2.15 5.66
C MET A 77 -7.21 0.98 4.73
N TYR A 78 -6.25 0.65 3.86
CA TYR A 78 -6.33 -0.48 2.94
C TYR A 78 -5.26 -1.50 3.31
N GLY A 79 -5.68 -2.70 3.69
CA GLY A 79 -4.80 -3.73 4.28
C GLY A 79 -4.45 -4.91 3.38
N ASN A 80 -4.86 -4.92 2.10
CA ASN A 80 -4.87 -6.12 1.25
C ASN A 80 -3.51 -6.85 1.10
N TYR A 81 -2.39 -6.15 1.31
CA TYR A 81 -1.03 -6.71 1.23
C TYR A 81 -0.20 -6.44 2.48
N ILE A 82 -0.86 -6.11 3.58
CA ILE A 82 -0.23 -5.85 4.87
C ILE A 82 -0.50 -7.07 5.76
N PRO A 83 0.52 -7.64 6.43
CA PRO A 83 0.32 -8.66 7.45
C PRO A 83 -0.74 -8.23 8.48
N GLN A 84 -1.61 -9.15 8.86
CA GLN A 84 -2.77 -8.83 9.70
C GLN A 84 -2.37 -8.23 11.05
N ASP A 85 -1.29 -8.72 11.66
CA ASP A 85 -0.72 -8.19 12.89
C ASP A 85 -0.25 -6.74 12.72
N ALA A 86 0.46 -6.44 11.63
CA ALA A 86 0.89 -5.09 11.30
C ALA A 86 -0.29 -4.15 11.06
N LEU A 87 -1.36 -4.62 10.41
CA LEU A 87 -2.57 -3.84 10.20
C LEU A 87 -3.27 -3.50 11.54
N LEU A 88 -3.41 -4.47 12.44
CA LEU A 88 -4.03 -4.26 13.75
C LEU A 88 -3.23 -3.29 14.61
N ASP A 89 -1.90 -3.39 14.58
CA ASP A 89 -1.04 -2.48 15.32
C ASP A 89 -1.02 -1.08 14.72
N ALA A 90 -1.05 -0.96 13.39
CA ALA A 90 -1.21 0.33 12.72
C ALA A 90 -2.50 1.04 13.18
N VAL A 91 -3.64 0.33 13.26
CA VAL A 91 -4.91 0.92 13.75
C VAL A 91 -4.77 1.46 15.17
N ARG A 92 -4.15 0.69 16.08
CA ARG A 92 -3.93 1.10 17.47
C ARG A 92 -2.98 2.31 17.56
N MET A 93 -1.95 2.32 16.72
CA MET A 93 -0.97 3.40 16.64
C MET A 93 -1.54 4.68 16.05
N TYR A 94 -2.37 4.59 15.00
CA TYR A 94 -3.10 5.76 14.49
C TYR A 94 -4.04 6.34 15.54
N ARG A 95 -4.69 5.49 16.36
CA ARG A 95 -5.48 5.97 17.50
C ARG A 95 -4.64 6.78 18.48
N ARG A 96 -3.45 6.28 18.87
CA ARG A 96 -2.52 7.01 19.75
C ARG A 96 -2.15 8.39 19.21
N VAL A 97 -1.88 8.50 17.91
CA VAL A 97 -1.59 9.80 17.27
C VAL A 97 -2.81 10.72 17.29
N LEU A 98 -4.01 10.20 17.01
CA LEU A 98 -5.26 10.97 17.12
C LEU A 98 -5.56 11.42 18.55
N ASP A 99 -5.09 10.67 19.55
CA ASP A 99 -5.21 11.00 20.97
C ASP A 99 -4.11 11.98 21.45
N GLY A 100 -3.23 12.44 20.55
CA GLY A 100 -2.26 13.52 20.78
C GLY A 100 -0.80 13.09 20.90
N GLU A 101 -0.47 11.83 20.64
CA GLU A 101 0.92 11.39 20.62
C GLU A 101 1.67 11.85 19.35
N ASP A 102 2.97 12.14 19.47
CA ASP A 102 3.81 12.59 18.35
C ASP A 102 3.86 11.53 17.22
N GLY A 103 3.36 11.91 16.04
CA GLY A 103 3.24 11.02 14.89
C GLY A 103 4.56 10.45 14.41
N GLU A 104 5.65 11.23 14.44
CA GLU A 104 6.97 10.76 14.00
C GLU A 104 7.58 9.73 14.98
N SER A 105 7.36 9.91 16.28
CA SER A 105 7.76 8.94 17.29
C SER A 105 7.01 7.62 17.13
N VAL A 106 5.70 7.66 16.94
CA VAL A 106 4.89 6.45 16.67
C VAL A 106 5.29 5.77 15.36
N ARG A 107 5.59 6.55 14.31
CA ARG A 107 6.09 6.04 13.04
C ARG A 107 7.37 5.24 13.20
N LYS A 108 8.33 5.77 13.95
CA LYS A 108 9.61 5.08 14.23
C LYS A 108 9.39 3.76 14.97
N GLU A 109 8.48 3.74 15.94
CA GLU A 109 8.08 2.52 16.63
C GLU A 109 7.52 1.47 15.65
N PHE A 110 6.62 1.87 14.75
CA PHE A 110 6.05 0.99 13.74
C PHE A 110 7.13 0.41 12.79
N VAL A 111 8.03 1.27 12.28
CA VAL A 111 9.13 0.86 11.39
C VAL A 111 10.06 -0.13 12.08
N LEU A 112 10.41 0.12 13.34
CA LEU A 112 11.26 -0.78 14.13
C LEU A 112 10.60 -2.14 14.37
N LYS A 113 9.28 -2.15 14.58
CA LYS A 113 8.51 -3.39 14.78
C LYS A 113 8.35 -4.20 13.49
N TYR A 114 8.23 -3.53 12.35
CA TYR A 114 8.02 -4.15 11.04
C TYR A 114 9.09 -3.78 10.02
N PRO A 115 10.37 -4.15 10.23
CA PRO A 115 11.49 -3.69 9.40
C PRO A 115 11.45 -4.20 7.96
N LYS A 116 10.63 -5.23 7.69
CA LYS A 116 10.44 -5.80 6.34
C LYS A 116 9.30 -5.15 5.56
N LEU A 117 8.47 -4.32 6.21
CA LEU A 117 7.42 -3.57 5.52
C LEU A 117 8.04 -2.32 4.89
N PRO A 118 7.94 -2.14 3.56
CA PRO A 118 8.45 -0.95 2.89
C PRO A 118 7.50 0.22 3.12
N VAL A 119 7.48 0.79 4.33
CA VAL A 119 6.61 1.92 4.64
C VAL A 119 7.20 3.24 4.13
N SER A 120 6.33 4.13 3.67
CA SER A 120 6.69 5.46 3.18
C SER A 120 5.51 6.43 3.35
N ASP A 121 5.81 7.71 3.52
CA ASP A 121 4.83 8.80 3.42
C ASP A 121 4.40 9.09 1.96
N GLY A 122 4.99 8.36 1.01
CA GLY A 122 4.63 8.34 -0.39
C GLY A 122 4.71 9.71 -1.03
N TYR A 123 3.55 10.21 -1.47
CA TYR A 123 3.44 11.46 -2.21
C TYR A 123 3.18 12.69 -1.33
N TYR A 124 2.98 12.53 -0.02
CA TYR A 124 2.62 13.65 0.87
C TYR A 124 3.70 14.72 0.92
N GLY A 125 4.97 14.32 1.04
CA GLY A 125 6.11 15.22 1.11
C GLY A 125 6.68 15.65 -0.25
N GLN A 126 6.16 15.13 -1.36
CA GLN A 126 6.71 15.42 -2.69
C GLN A 126 6.23 16.78 -3.19
N LYS A 127 7.16 17.61 -3.66
CA LYS A 127 6.82 18.82 -4.40
C LYS A 127 6.08 18.40 -5.67
N THR A 128 4.82 18.76 -5.79
CA THR A 128 4.13 18.68 -7.07
C THR A 128 4.82 19.62 -8.04
N ILE A 129 5.18 19.12 -9.23
CA ILE A 129 5.68 19.96 -10.32
C ILE A 129 4.56 20.94 -10.65
N ARG A 130 4.86 22.24 -10.57
CA ARG A 130 3.95 23.33 -10.98
C ARG A 130 4.01 23.55 -12.48
#